data_AF-A0A955TNW1-F1
#
_entry.id   AF-A0A955TNW1-F1
#
_cell.length_a   1.000
_cell.length_b   1.000
_cell.length_c   1.000
_cell.angle_alpha   90.00
_cell.angle_beta   90.00
_cell.angle_gamma   90.00
#
_symmetry.space_group_name_H-M   'P 1'
#
loop_
_entity.id
_entity.type
_entity.pdbx_description
1 polymer ?
#
loop_
_entity_poly.entity_id
_entity_poly.type
_entity_poly.pdbx_seq_one_letter_code
_entity_poly.pdbx_strand_id
1 'polypeptide(L)'
;MFLLVGLVGFIPNPLVSSEGIFETNLMHNFVHLLTGAAFLFGSVILEGKEQATLKTVTAAYFGVALLGFFTSGNMLLGLVHINEADRWLHLGLALAMVAAVLIAAPSPARLPARASV
;
A
#
# COMPACT_ATOMS: atom_id res chain seq x y z
N MET A 1 3.80 -8.63 0.67
CA MET A 1 4.50 -8.03 -0.48
C MET A 1 5.31 -6.79 -0.09
N PHE A 2 4.68 -5.72 0.43
CA PHE A 2 5.39 -4.49 0.82
C PHE A 2 6.63 -4.70 1.71
N LEU A 3 6.54 -5.52 2.77
CA LEU A 3 7.70 -5.83 3.62
C LEU A 3 8.85 -6.49 2.84
N LEU A 4 8.52 -7.43 1.95
CA LEU A 4 9.52 -8.14 1.16
C LEU A 4 10.24 -7.20 0.18
N VAL A 5 9.46 -6.40 -0.56
CA VAL A 5 10.02 -5.41 -1.50
C VAL A 5 10.86 -4.37 -0.75
N GLY A 6 10.33 -3.85 0.36
CA GLY A 6 11.05 -2.90 1.22
C GLY A 6 12.38 -3.45 1.74
N LEU A 7 12.44 -4.72 2.16
CA LEU A 7 13.68 -5.35 2.61
C LEU A 7 14.67 -5.61 1.48
N VAL A 8 14.20 -6.16 0.35
CA VAL A 8 15.06 -6.49 -0.79
C VAL A 8 15.64 -5.22 -1.42
N GLY A 9 14.92 -4.09 -1.39
CA GLY A 9 15.39 -2.81 -1.92
C GLY A 9 16.65 -2.24 -1.24
N PHE A 10 17.06 -2.78 -0.07
CA PHE A 10 18.34 -2.41 0.58
C PHE A 10 19.54 -3.17 0.02
N ILE A 11 19.31 -4.19 -0.80
CA ILE A 11 20.36 -5.01 -1.40
C ILE A 11 20.32 -4.74 -2.91
N PRO A 12 21.42 -4.26 -3.53
CA PRO A 12 21.46 -4.01 -4.96
C PRO A 12 21.00 -5.23 -5.77
N ASN A 13 20.03 -5.02 -6.65
CA ASN A 13 19.43 -6.05 -7.50
C ASN A 13 18.79 -5.39 -8.74
N PRO A 14 18.58 -6.15 -9.83
CA PRO A 14 18.11 -5.57 -11.10
C PRO A 14 16.65 -5.12 -11.09
N LEU A 15 15.86 -5.51 -10.08
CA LEU A 15 14.43 -5.19 -10.01
C LEU A 15 14.17 -3.91 -9.24
N VAL A 16 14.63 -3.84 -7.98
CA VAL A 16 14.29 -2.80 -7.01
C VAL A 16 15.56 -2.28 -6.38
N SER A 17 16.14 -1.23 -6.93
CA SER A 17 17.37 -0.59 -6.44
C SER A 17 17.52 0.80 -7.05
N SER A 18 18.60 1.53 -6.77
CA SER A 18 18.84 2.84 -7.40
C SER A 18 19.09 2.76 -8.91
N GLU A 19 19.37 1.57 -9.45
CA GLU A 19 19.65 1.34 -10.88
C GLU A 19 18.77 0.21 -11.45
N GLY A 20 17.71 -0.17 -10.73
CA GLY A 20 16.81 -1.24 -11.13
C GLY A 20 15.72 -0.80 -12.10
N ILE A 21 14.83 -1.74 -12.47
CA ILE A 21 13.59 -1.41 -13.21
C ILE A 21 12.70 -0.46 -12.40
N PHE A 22 12.58 -0.71 -11.10
CA PHE A 22 11.93 0.15 -10.12
C PHE A 22 13.02 0.88 -9.35
N GLU A 23 13.17 2.17 -9.63
CA GLU A 23 14.25 2.98 -9.10
C GLU A 23 13.90 3.47 -7.69
N THR A 24 14.32 2.71 -6.70
CA THR A 24 14.02 2.99 -5.29
C THR A 24 15.24 3.54 -4.56
N ASN A 25 15.02 4.56 -3.73
CA ASN A 25 16.01 5.03 -2.77
C ASN A 25 15.67 4.59 -1.34
N LEU A 26 16.51 5.00 -0.39
CA LEU A 26 16.32 4.68 1.04
C LEU A 26 14.91 5.02 1.53
N MET A 27 14.39 6.20 1.18
CA MET A 27 13.08 6.65 1.63
C MET A 27 11.94 5.84 1.01
N HIS A 28 12.05 5.44 -0.26
CA HIS A 28 11.07 4.56 -0.90
C HIS A 28 10.97 3.21 -0.16
N ASN A 29 12.10 2.60 0.16
CA ASN A 29 12.13 1.35 0.90
C ASN A 29 11.51 1.48 2.29
N PHE A 30 11.77 2.58 3.00
CA PHE A 30 11.12 2.85 4.28
C PHE A 30 9.60 3.00 4.15
N VAL A 31 9.11 3.68 3.12
CA VAL A 31 7.66 3.77 2.86
C VAL A 31 7.07 2.37 2.68
N HIS A 32 7.71 1.49 1.90
CA HIS A 32 7.26 0.10 1.77
C HIS A 32 7.25 -0.65 3.11
N LEU A 33 8.28 -0.50 3.93
CA LEU A 33 8.31 -1.13 5.26
C LEU A 33 7.18 -0.60 6.16
N LEU A 34 6.92 0.71 6.17
CA LEU A 34 5.85 1.32 6.94
C LEU A 34 4.46 0.87 6.46
N THR A 35 4.22 0.83 5.15
CA THR A 35 2.97 0.31 4.58
C THR A 35 2.78 -1.17 4.90
N GLY A 36 3.84 -1.97 4.79
CA GLY A 36 3.82 -3.38 5.14
C GLY A 36 3.56 -3.62 6.62
N ALA A 37 4.17 -2.82 7.50
CA ALA A 37 3.92 -2.86 8.93
C ALA A 37 2.48 -2.46 9.26
N ALA A 38 1.94 -1.41 8.63
CA ALA A 38 0.54 -1.01 8.82
C ALA A 38 -0.45 -2.14 8.49
N PHE A 39 -0.21 -2.86 7.39
CA PHE A 39 -0.98 -4.07 7.08
C PHE A 39 -0.78 -5.16 8.13
N LEU A 40 0.47 -5.51 8.47
CA LEU A 40 0.76 -6.57 9.44
C LEU A 40 0.09 -6.30 10.80
N PHE A 41 0.26 -5.10 11.35
CA PHE A 41 -0.34 -4.73 12.62
C PHE A 41 -1.87 -4.68 12.53
N GLY A 42 -2.39 -4.01 11.51
CA GLY A 42 -3.82 -3.75 11.42
C GLY A 42 -4.69 -4.93 10.96
N SER A 43 -4.12 -5.90 10.23
CA SER A 43 -4.89 -7.05 9.73
C SER A 43 -4.50 -8.39 10.32
N VAL A 44 -3.34 -8.51 10.98
CA VAL A 44 -2.89 -9.79 11.57
C VAL A 44 -2.80 -9.70 13.08
N ILE A 45 -2.30 -8.59 13.62
CA ILE A 45 -2.06 -8.45 15.07
C ILE A 45 -3.31 -7.93 15.79
N LEU A 46 -4.06 -7.00 15.18
CA LEU A 46 -5.26 -6.41 15.77
C LEU A 46 -6.53 -7.09 15.26
N GLU A 47 -7.13 -7.94 16.10
CA GLU A 47 -8.39 -8.62 15.77
C GLU A 47 -9.52 -7.64 15.46
N GLY A 48 -10.23 -7.88 14.35
CA GLY A 48 -11.41 -7.10 13.94
C GLY A 48 -11.09 -5.74 13.31
N LYS A 49 -9.81 -5.43 13.04
CA LYS A 49 -9.39 -4.18 12.38
C LYS A 49 -9.07 -4.35 10.89
N GLU A 50 -9.21 -5.55 10.35
CA GLU A 50 -8.77 -5.92 9.00
C GLU A 50 -9.42 -5.04 7.92
N GLN A 51 -10.74 -4.86 7.99
CA GLN A 51 -11.46 -4.02 7.03
C GLN A 51 -11.11 -2.53 7.17
N ALA A 52 -10.93 -2.04 8.40
CA ALA A 52 -10.56 -0.66 8.65
C ALA A 52 -9.16 -0.39 8.13
N THR A 53 -8.21 -1.29 8.39
CA THR A 53 -6.85 -1.23 7.87
C THR A 53 -6.81 -1.27 6.36
N LEU A 54 -7.52 -2.21 5.73
CA LEU A 54 -7.57 -2.29 4.27
C LEU A 54 -8.09 -0.99 3.66
N LYS A 55 -9.18 -0.42 4.19
CA LYS A 55 -9.75 0.85 3.70
C LYS A 55 -8.79 2.02 3.87
N THR A 56 -8.24 2.18 5.08
CA THR A 56 -7.34 3.31 5.41
C THR A 56 -6.06 3.26 4.59
N VAL A 57 -5.41 2.10 4.53
CA VAL A 57 -4.16 1.97 3.76
C VAL A 57 -4.43 2.10 2.27
N THR A 58 -5.55 1.58 1.75
CA THR A 58 -5.94 1.77 0.34
C THR A 58 -6.15 3.23 0.00
N ALA A 59 -6.86 3.99 0.84
CA ALA A 59 -7.08 5.41 0.60
C ALA A 59 -5.77 6.20 0.57
N ALA A 60 -4.89 5.97 1.55
CA ALA A 60 -3.57 6.60 1.60
C ALA A 60 -2.71 6.22 0.39
N TYR A 61 -2.67 4.93 0.04
CA TYR A 61 -1.88 4.41 -1.07
C TYR A 61 -2.37 4.95 -2.42
N PHE A 62 -3.69 5.02 -2.64
CA PHE A 62 -4.27 5.64 -3.83
C PHE A 62 -3.90 7.12 -3.95
N GLY A 63 -3.95 7.86 -2.83
CA GLY A 63 -3.50 9.26 -2.78
C GLY A 63 -2.02 9.40 -3.16
N VAL A 64 -1.14 8.55 -2.64
CA VAL A 64 0.29 8.52 -2.99
C VAL A 64 0.50 8.19 -4.47
N ALA A 65 -0.24 7.21 -5.02
CA ALA A 65 -0.15 6.86 -6.43
C ALA A 65 -0.52 8.05 -7.34
N LEU A 66 -1.60 8.77 -7.02
CA LEU A 66 -1.96 10.00 -7.73
C LEU A 66 -0.91 11.09 -7.60
N LEU A 67 -0.40 11.31 -6.38
CA LEU A 67 0.66 12.30 -6.14
C LEU A 67 1.92 11.98 -6.95
N GLY A 68 2.21 10.69 -7.16
CA GLY A 68 3.25 10.23 -8.08
C GLY A 68 3.09 10.87 -9.45
N PHE A 69 1.95 10.69 -10.12
CA PHE A 69 1.68 11.28 -11.43
C PHE A 69 1.71 12.82 -11.47
N PHE A 70 1.33 13.49 -10.39
CA PHE A 70 1.40 14.95 -10.29
C PHE A 70 2.79 15.49 -9.94
N THR A 71 3.73 14.64 -9.56
CA THR A 71 5.10 15.04 -9.24
C THR A 71 5.89 15.27 -10.52
N SER A 72 6.47 16.47 -10.66
CA SER A 72 7.45 16.78 -11.71
C SER A 72 8.81 16.14 -11.39
N GLY A 73 9.41 15.48 -12.39
CA GLY A 73 10.64 14.71 -12.20
C GLY A 73 10.44 13.47 -11.33
N ASN A 74 11.53 12.83 -10.89
CA ASN A 74 11.47 11.51 -10.25
C ASN A 74 11.53 11.55 -8.72
N MET A 75 11.34 12.70 -8.08
CA MET A 75 11.47 12.84 -6.62
C MET A 75 10.15 13.26 -6.00
N LEU A 76 9.35 12.29 -5.55
CA LEU A 76 8.11 12.50 -4.82
C LEU A 76 8.40 13.22 -3.51
N LEU A 77 7.80 14.41 -3.37
CA LEU A 77 8.00 15.31 -2.23
C LEU A 77 9.48 15.65 -1.95
N GLY A 78 10.36 15.51 -2.95
CA GLY A 78 11.80 15.70 -2.80
C GLY A 78 12.52 14.60 -2.01
N LEU A 79 11.84 13.52 -1.62
CA LEU A 79 12.38 12.50 -0.72
C LEU A 79 12.39 11.10 -1.33
N VAL A 80 11.33 10.70 -2.02
CA VAL A 80 11.12 9.32 -2.48
C VAL A 80 11.35 9.26 -3.98
N HIS A 81 12.32 8.46 -4.43
CA HIS A 81 12.57 8.30 -5.85
C HIS A 81 11.44 7.47 -6.49
N ILE A 82 10.88 7.94 -7.60
CA ILE A 82 9.78 7.31 -8.34
C ILE A 82 9.99 7.48 -9.85
N ASN A 83 10.47 6.44 -10.52
CA ASN A 83 10.56 6.46 -11.98
C ASN A 83 9.19 6.17 -12.64
N GLU A 84 9.17 6.12 -13.96
CA GLU A 84 7.93 5.88 -14.70
C GLU A 84 7.35 4.48 -14.43
N ALA A 85 8.20 3.47 -14.29
CA ALA A 85 7.76 2.12 -13.95
C ALA A 85 7.08 2.09 -12.57
N ASP A 86 7.63 2.80 -11.59
CA ASP A 86 7.03 2.95 -10.26
C ASP A 86 5.62 3.55 -10.35
N ARG A 87 5.43 4.62 -11.13
CA ARG A 87 4.12 5.30 -11.26
C ARG A 87 3.04 4.34 -11.74
N TRP A 88 3.32 3.58 -12.80
CA TRP A 88 2.37 2.63 -13.35
C TRP A 88 2.12 1.44 -12.44
N LEU A 89 3.17 0.88 -11.82
CA LEU A 89 3.03 -0.21 -10.85
C LEU A 89 2.15 0.23 -9.68
N HIS A 90 2.41 1.41 -9.12
CA HIS A 90 1.68 1.91 -7.97
C HIS A 90 0.22 2.22 -8.33
N LEU A 91 -0.06 2.77 -9.51
CA LEU A 91 -1.44 2.96 -9.96
C LEU A 91 -2.17 1.63 -10.12
N GLY A 92 -1.55 0.64 -10.80
CA GLY A 92 -2.14 -0.69 -10.96
C GLY A 92 -2.44 -1.37 -9.62
N LEU A 93 -1.50 -1.29 -8.68
CA LEU A 93 -1.69 -1.83 -7.32
C LEU A 93 -2.77 -1.05 -6.55
N ALA A 94 -2.83 0.28 -6.68
CA ALA A 94 -3.84 1.09 -6.02
C ALA A 94 -5.25 0.73 -6.50
N LEU A 95 -5.42 0.52 -7.81
CA LEU A 95 -6.69 0.07 -8.39
C LEU A 95 -7.05 -1.35 -7.92
N ALA A 96 -6.09 -2.27 -7.83
CA ALA A 96 -6.31 -3.60 -7.29
C ALA A 96 -6.74 -3.56 -5.81
N MET A 97 -6.14 -2.69 -5.00
CA MET A 97 -6.52 -2.48 -3.60
C MET A 97 -7.92 -1.87 -3.47
N VAL A 98 -8.28 -0.89 -4.30
CA VAL A 98 -9.65 -0.35 -4.37
C VAL A 98 -10.64 -1.46 -4.72
N ALA A 99 -10.34 -2.29 -5.72
CA ALA A 99 -11.19 -3.44 -6.05
C ALA A 99 -11.34 -4.41 -4.87
N ALA A 100 -10.25 -4.69 -4.13
CA ALA A 100 -10.31 -5.53 -2.93
C ALA A 100 -11.20 -4.93 -1.84
N VAL A 101 -11.15 -3.61 -1.62
CA VAL A 101 -12.07 -2.92 -0.68
C VAL A 101 -13.53 -3.06 -1.11
N LEU A 102 -13.83 -2.92 -2.40
CA LEU A 102 -15.19 -3.03 -2.93
C LEU A 102 -15.74 -4.47 -2.84
N ILE A 103 -14.89 -5.47 -3.06
CA ILE A 103 -15.26 -6.88 -2.97
C ILE A 103 -15.46 -7.31 -1.50
N ALA A 104 -14.66 -6.79 -0.58
CA ALA A 104 -14.72 -7.12 0.86
C ALA A 104 -15.89 -6.48 1.63
N ALA A 105 -16.96 -6.06 0.93
CA ALA A 105 -18.12 -5.37 1.50
C ALA A 105 -18.66 -6.08 2.78
N PRO A 106 -19.15 -5.32 3.77
CA PRO A 106 -19.39 -5.82 5.12
C PRO A 106 -20.37 -6.99 5.17
N SER A 107 -20.09 -7.97 6.04
CA SER A 107 -21.07 -8.99 6.45
C SER A 107 -22.36 -8.29 6.90
N PRO A 108 -23.55 -8.79 6.51
CA PRO A 108 -24.80 -8.19 6.93
C PRO A 108 -24.80 -8.04 8.45
N ALA A 109 -25.16 -6.84 8.92
CA ALA A 109 -25.26 -6.53 10.33
C ALA A 109 -25.97 -7.69 11.03
N ARG A 110 -25.33 -8.29 12.04
CA ARG A 110 -25.94 -9.34 12.85
C ARG A 110 -27.22 -8.74 13.42
N LEU A 111 -28.36 -9.11 12.86
CA LEU A 111 -29.66 -8.67 13.34
C LEU A 111 -29.68 -8.94 14.84
N PRO A 112 -30.07 -7.97 15.68
CA PRO A 112 -30.17 -8.21 17.11
C PRO A 112 -31.07 -9.43 17.30
N ALA A 113 -30.59 -10.42 18.05
CA ALA A 113 -31.34 -11.62 18.35
C ALA A 113 -32.71 -11.19 18.89
N ARG A 114 -33.76 -11.47 18.11
CA ARG A 114 -35.13 -11.11 18.44
C ARG A 114 -35.42 -11.71 19.80
N ALA A 115 -35.56 -10.88 20.84
CA ALA A 115 -35.92 -11.35 22.16
C ALA A 115 -37.27 -12.05 22.05
N SER A 116 -37.26 -13.38 22.18
CA SER A 116 -38.46 -14.18 22.31
C SER A 116 -39.06 -13.89 23.69
N VAL A 117 -40.26 -13.30 23.67
CA VAL A 117 -41.14 -13.04 24.81
C VAL A 117 -41.58 -14.34 25.46
#